data_AF-A0A818GHD0-F1
#
_entry.id   AF-A0A818GHD0-F1
#
_cell.length_a   1.000
_cell.length_b   1.000
_cell.length_c   1.000
_cell.angle_alpha   90.00
_cell.angle_beta   90.00
_cell.angle_gamma   90.00
#
_symmetry.space_group_name_H-M   'P 1'
#
loop_
_entity.id
_entity.type
_entity.pdbx_description
1 polymer ?
#
loop_
_entity_poly.entity_id
_entity_poly.type
_entity_poly.pdbx_seq_one_letter_code
_entity_poly.pdbx_strand_id
1 'polypeptide(L)'
;MRLLLFCFVITIILSAINATDDIRQRFEGLVGKTVQAAWNKIDREAPGKPIEIMRLSSPQSKKAITPGYVRVILNDRTGRVLYTPILQPN
;
A
#
# COMPACT_ATOMS: atom_id res chain seq x y z
N MET A 1 9.20 -8.29 -42.95
CA MET A 1 8.43 -7.33 -42.13
C MET A 1 7.46 -8.04 -41.16
N ARG A 2 7.91 -9.02 -40.34
CA ARG A 2 7.06 -9.81 -39.43
C ARG A 2 7.52 -9.82 -37.96
N LEU A 3 8.64 -9.17 -37.63
CA LEU A 3 9.20 -9.20 -36.25
C LEU A 3 8.63 -8.12 -35.31
N LEU A 4 8.02 -7.04 -35.82
CA LEU A 4 7.53 -5.94 -34.96
C LEU A 4 6.24 -6.29 -34.20
N LEU A 5 5.45 -7.22 -34.74
CA LEU A 5 4.21 -7.68 -34.10
C LEU A 5 4.48 -8.45 -32.78
N PHE A 6 5.63 -9.12 -32.66
CA PHE A 6 5.93 -9.93 -31.48
C PHE A 6 6.30 -9.08 -30.25
N CYS A 7 6.99 -7.95 -30.45
CA CYS A 7 7.37 -7.06 -29.35
C CYS A 7 6.16 -6.39 -28.70
N PHE A 8 5.15 -6.00 -29.50
CA PHE A 8 3.94 -5.36 -28.99
C PHE A 8 3.15 -6.29 -28.04
N VAL A 9 3.16 -7.60 -28.33
CA VAL A 9 2.51 -8.62 -27.49
C VAL A 9 3.21 -8.76 -26.14
N ILE A 10 4.55 -8.76 -26.11
CA ILE A 10 5.33 -8.90 -24.86
C ILE A 10 5.12 -7.67 -23.96
N THR A 11 5.03 -6.47 -24.53
CA THR A 11 4.75 -5.23 -23.77
C THR A 11 3.38 -5.30 -23.06
N ILE A 12 2.35 -5.83 -23.71
CA ILE A 12 1.01 -5.96 -23.14
C ILE A 12 0.98 -6.98 -21.99
N ILE A 13 1.70 -8.09 -22.12
CA ILE A 13 1.75 -9.13 -21.08
C ILE A 13 2.48 -8.63 -19.82
N LEU A 14 3.60 -7.91 -19.96
CA LEU A 14 4.34 -7.34 -18.82
C LEU A 14 3.51 -6.31 -18.05
N SER A 15 2.72 -5.48 -18.73
CA SER A 15 1.81 -4.54 -18.07
C SER A 15 0.65 -5.25 -17.33
N ALA A 16 0.18 -6.41 -17.80
CA ALA A 16 -0.90 -7.16 -17.16
C ALA A 16 -0.48 -7.86 -15.85
N ILE A 17 0.79 -8.30 -15.75
CA ILE A 17 1.31 -8.93 -14.54
C ILE A 17 1.39 -7.90 -13.39
N ASN A 18 1.83 -6.67 -13.69
CA ASN A 18 1.92 -5.61 -12.68
C ASN A 18 0.56 -5.22 -12.07
N ALA A 19 -0.54 -5.37 -12.83
CA ALA A 19 -1.87 -5.00 -12.34
C ALA A 19 -2.50 -6.02 -11.36
N THR A 20 -1.99 -7.26 -11.32
CA THR A 20 -2.61 -8.34 -10.52
C THR A 20 -2.02 -8.44 -9.11
N ASP A 21 -0.77 -8.00 -8.91
CA ASP A 21 -0.11 -7.96 -7.59
C ASP A 21 -0.59 -6.78 -6.69
N ASP A 22 -1.21 -5.75 -7.28
CA ASP A 22 -1.70 -4.54 -6.59
C ASP A 22 -2.83 -4.82 -5.57
N ILE A 23 -3.47 -6.00 -5.60
CA ILE A 23 -4.72 -6.26 -4.84
C ILE A 23 -4.46 -6.65 -3.37
N ARG A 24 -3.25 -7.12 -3.01
CA ARG A 24 -2.91 -7.53 -1.62
C ARG A 24 -1.50 -7.11 -1.22
N GLN A 25 -1.08 -5.91 -1.61
CA GLN A 25 0.22 -5.40 -1.20
C GLN A 25 0.29 -5.24 0.33
N ARG A 26 1.20 -5.98 0.96
CA ARG A 26 1.48 -5.92 2.41
C ARG A 26 2.82 -5.27 2.66
N PHE A 27 2.87 -4.34 3.61
CA PHE A 27 4.08 -3.61 3.94
C PHE A 27 4.76 -4.25 5.17
N GLU A 28 5.34 -5.42 4.97
CA GLU A 28 5.97 -6.23 6.03
C GLU A 28 7.11 -5.50 6.75
N GLY A 29 7.45 -5.90 7.98
CA GLY A 29 8.58 -5.33 8.72
C GLY A 29 8.39 -3.89 9.22
N LEU A 30 7.17 -3.35 9.14
CA LEU A 30 6.81 -2.05 9.71
C LEU A 30 6.36 -2.13 11.17
N VAL A 31 5.97 -3.31 11.66
CA VAL A 31 5.56 -3.50 13.06
C VAL A 31 6.69 -3.07 14.01
N GLY A 32 6.34 -2.26 15.00
CA GLY A 32 7.28 -1.68 15.96
C GLY A 32 8.10 -0.50 15.42
N LYS A 33 7.97 -0.12 14.15
CA LYS A 33 8.61 1.08 13.57
C LYS A 33 7.78 2.34 13.84
N THR A 34 8.39 3.50 13.59
CA THR A 34 7.72 4.80 13.70
C THR A 34 6.82 5.08 12.50
N VAL A 35 5.91 6.03 12.66
CA VAL A 35 5.05 6.54 11.58
C VAL A 35 5.86 6.97 10.36
N GLN A 36 6.97 7.69 10.58
CA GLN A 36 7.83 8.17 9.51
C GLN A 36 8.45 7.02 8.70
N ALA A 37 8.89 5.97 9.39
CA ALA A 37 9.46 4.79 8.72
C ALA A 37 8.38 4.05 7.90
N ALA A 38 7.15 3.98 8.40
CA ALA A 38 6.02 3.44 7.65
C ALA A 38 5.71 4.28 6.40
N TRP A 39 5.61 5.60 6.54
CA TRP A 39 5.41 6.53 5.42
C TRP A 39 6.48 6.36 4.34
N ASN A 40 7.75 6.42 4.72
CA ASN A 40 8.86 6.30 3.77
C ASN A 40 8.89 4.95 3.05
N LYS A 41 8.37 3.89 3.67
CA LYS A 41 8.29 2.57 3.02
C LYS A 41 7.11 2.49 2.07
N ILE A 42 5.93 2.92 2.53
CA ILE A 42 4.70 2.90 1.73
C ILE A 42 4.84 3.81 0.51
N ASP A 43 5.41 5.01 0.66
CA ASP A 43 5.64 5.93 -0.45
C ASP A 43 6.58 5.37 -1.52
N ARG A 44 7.58 4.57 -1.11
CA ARG A 44 8.50 3.90 -2.04
C ARG A 44 7.88 2.71 -2.76
N GLU A 45 7.11 1.90 -2.05
CA GLU A 45 6.54 0.65 -2.57
C GLU A 45 5.18 0.85 -3.25
N ALA A 46 4.44 1.90 -2.89
CA ALA A 46 3.12 2.23 -3.39
C ALA A 46 2.96 3.75 -3.53
N PRO A 47 3.74 4.39 -4.42
CA PRO A 47 3.76 5.84 -4.57
C PRO A 47 2.37 6.39 -4.91
N GLY A 48 1.99 7.47 -4.25
CA GLY A 48 0.70 8.14 -4.48
C GLY A 48 -0.53 7.44 -3.91
N LYS A 49 -0.40 6.27 -3.26
CA LYS A 49 -1.53 5.68 -2.53
C LYS A 49 -1.81 6.49 -1.24
N PRO A 50 -3.07 6.83 -0.93
CA PRO A 50 -3.42 7.52 0.30
C PRO A 50 -3.04 6.69 1.53
N ILE A 51 -2.45 7.33 2.55
CA ILE A 51 -2.08 6.66 3.81
C ILE A 51 -3.00 7.17 4.93
N GLU A 52 -3.75 6.27 5.53
CA GLU A 52 -4.58 6.56 6.70
C GLU A 52 -3.84 6.12 7.97
N ILE A 53 -3.50 7.08 8.82
CA ILE A 53 -2.92 6.80 10.14
C ILE A 53 -4.03 6.78 11.18
N MET A 54 -4.16 5.67 11.89
CA MET A 54 -5.12 5.50 12.97
C MET A 54 -4.42 5.13 14.27
N ARG A 55 -4.90 5.71 15.37
CA ARG A 55 -4.49 5.39 16.73
C ARG A 55 -5.45 4.35 17.31
N LEU A 56 -4.96 3.37 18.06
CA LEU A 56 -5.76 2.22 18.51
C LEU A 56 -6.98 2.65 19.34
N SER A 57 -6.83 3.65 20.20
CA SER A 57 -7.89 4.22 21.04
C SER A 57 -8.70 5.32 20.34
N SER A 58 -8.33 5.72 19.12
CA SER A 58 -9.14 6.68 18.39
C SER A 58 -10.43 6.01 17.94
N PRO A 59 -11.60 6.65 18.16
CA PRO A 59 -12.84 6.18 17.54
C PRO A 59 -12.60 6.07 16.04
N GLN A 60 -12.99 4.94 15.44
CA GLN A 60 -12.87 4.73 14.00
C GLN A 60 -13.49 5.93 13.29
N SER A 61 -12.63 6.78 12.72
CA SER A 61 -13.09 7.97 12.03
C SER A 61 -13.88 7.47 10.84
N LYS A 62 -15.16 7.83 10.74
CA LYS A 62 -15.98 7.64 9.53
C LYS A 62 -15.51 8.61 8.45
N LYS A 63 -14.20 8.71 8.22
CA LYS A 63 -13.63 9.44 7.10
C LYS A 63 -14.04 8.69 5.84
N ALA A 64 -14.39 9.43 4.80
CA ALA A 64 -14.71 8.87 3.50
C ALA A 64 -13.60 7.87 3.11
N ILE A 65 -13.99 6.60 2.97
CA ILE A 65 -13.08 5.52 2.58
C ILE A 65 -12.55 5.92 1.20
N THR A 66 -11.32 6.42 1.16
CA THR A 66 -10.70 6.77 -0.11
C THR A 66 -10.32 5.46 -0.75
N PRO A 67 -10.81 5.12 -1.95
CA PRO A 67 -10.53 3.81 -2.54
C PRO A 67 -9.01 3.60 -2.72
N GLY A 68 -8.53 2.40 -2.37
CA GLY A 68 -7.11 2.02 -2.55
C GLY A 68 -6.14 2.75 -1.62
N TYR A 69 -6.38 2.67 -0.30
CA TYR A 69 -5.58 3.33 0.73
C TYR A 69 -4.83 2.33 1.61
N VAL A 70 -3.74 2.77 2.23
CA VAL A 70 -2.96 1.99 3.18
C VAL A 70 -3.30 2.42 4.60
N ARG A 71 -3.82 1.50 5.41
CA ARG A 71 -4.13 1.77 6.82
C ARG A 71 -2.94 1.41 7.71
N VAL A 72 -2.45 2.39 8.46
CA VAL A 72 -1.38 2.23 9.46
C VAL A 72 -1.98 2.42 10.86
N ILE A 73 -1.99 1.35 11.65
CA ILE A 73 -2.51 1.39 13.03
C ILE A 73 -1.34 1.53 13.98
N LEU A 74 -1.40 2.52 14.85
CA LEU A 74 -0.39 2.83 15.85
C LEU A 74 -0.85 2.46 17.25
N ASN A 75 0.10 2.02 18.07
CA ASN A 75 -0.07 1.90 19.49
C ASN A 75 0.01 3.29 20.14
N ASP A 76 -1.01 3.64 20.93
CA ASP A 76 -1.13 4.99 21.50
C ASP A 76 -0.06 5.34 22.53
N ARG A 77 0.45 4.33 23.25
CA ARG A 77 1.50 4.53 24.26
C ARG A 77 2.86 4.74 23.64
N THR A 78 3.14 4.06 22.53
CA THR A 78 4.51 4.03 21.96
C THR A 78 4.63 4.81 20.66
N GLY A 79 3.51 5.20 20.02
CA GLY A 79 3.50 5.81 18.70
C GLY A 79 4.03 4.89 17.58
N ARG A 80 4.20 3.60 17.87
CA ARG A 80 4.75 2.60 16.95
C ARG A 80 3.64 1.86 16.24
N VAL A 81 3.94 1.43 15.01
CA VAL A 81 3.05 0.59 14.21
C VAL A 81 2.77 -0.71 14.97
N LEU A 82 1.48 -1.00 15.13
CA LEU A 82 1.00 -2.14 15.91
C LEU A 82 0.76 -3.37 15.03
N TYR A 83 0.28 -3.15 13.79
CA TYR A 83 -0.05 -4.21 12.84
C TYR A 83 0.59 -3.94 11.49
N THR A 84 0.88 -5.00 10.73
CA THR A 84 1.39 -4.89 9.35
C THR A 84 0.40 -4.08 8.50
N PRO A 85 0.82 -2.93 7.93
CA PRO A 85 -0.05 -2.17 7.05
C PRO A 85 -0.35 -2.96 5.78
N ILE A 86 -1.59 -2.88 5.33
CA ILE A 86 -2.05 -3.50 4.10
C ILE A 86 -2.70 -2.45 3.22
N LEU A 87 -2.48 -2.55 1.91
CA LEU A 87 -3.27 -1.83 0.94
C LEU A 87 -4.67 -2.40 0.98
N GLN A 88 -5.63 -1.61 1.47
CA GLN A 88 -7.01 -2.05 1.54
C GLN A 88 -7.61 -1.91 0.14
N PRO A 89 -8.06 -3.02 -0.48
CA PRO A 89 -9.03 -2.92 -1.55
C PRO A 89 -10.28 -2.27 -0.97
N ASN A 90 -11.07 -1.65 -1.84
CA ASN A 90 -12.40 -1.19 -1.45
C ASN A 90 -13.20 -2.32 -0.80
#